data_AF-K7FVR7-F1
#
_entry.id   AF-K7FVR7-F1
#
_cell.length_a   1.000
_cell.length_b   1.000
_cell.length_c   1.000
_cell.angle_alpha   90.00
_cell.angle_beta   90.00
_cell.angle_gamma   90.00
#
_symmetry.space_group_name_H-M   'P 1'
#
loop_
_entity.id
_entity.type
_entity.pdbx_description
1 polymer ?
#
loop_
_entity_poly.entity_id
_entity_poly.type
_entity_poly.pdbx_seq_one_letter_code
_entity_poly.pdbx_strand_id
1 'polypeptide(L)'
;FTCNCHFLLFFYVIAVNYYLAIIPFLSAVEAGFFGQLQHEIEILPPEELRADFCYSIADCRSRIPKLIDAWKAYFEYLLSTEQKSDGPSASSFSIEKEEALHYLWEAHVVSIAYAVPKFRNSLKYVSGPEASFGENWANAVDFIAATHFSADLQNINYFQAFLPPRMLSESDQVSFISDFSPEQNIVLLSLCTLHKANKLTGGTLLLLWRMAMSTEAGRAVVRSLVEKLVTGLKFDPVGI
;
A
#
# COMPACT_ATOMS: atom_id res chain seq x y z
N PHE A 1 -12.85 11.58 -5.13
CA PHE A 1 -11.45 11.87 -4.73
C PHE A 1 -10.53 10.82 -5.36
N THR A 2 -10.13 11.06 -6.61
CA THR A 2 -9.06 10.30 -7.28
C THR A 2 -7.77 11.03 -7.01
N CYS A 3 -7.02 10.60 -6.00
CA CYS A 3 -5.62 11.02 -5.86
C CYS A 3 -4.89 10.47 -7.09
N ASN A 4 -4.18 11.35 -7.82
CA ASN A 4 -3.43 11.05 -9.02
C ASN A 4 -2.32 10.01 -8.75
N CYS A 5 -2.66 8.73 -8.66
CA CYS A 5 -1.74 7.66 -8.95
C CYS A 5 -1.60 7.62 -10.48
N HIS A 6 -0.43 8.00 -10.99
CA HIS A 6 -0.11 8.04 -12.41
C HIS A 6 -0.62 6.76 -13.11
N PHE A 7 -1.60 6.96 -13.97
CA PHE A 7 -2.52 5.96 -14.50
C PHE A 7 -1.94 5.19 -15.71
N LEU A 8 -0.68 4.75 -15.64
CA LEU A 8 0.01 4.13 -16.78
C LEU A 8 0.96 3.00 -16.37
N LEU A 9 0.41 1.84 -15.96
CA LEU A 9 1.11 0.55 -15.92
C LEU A 9 0.09 -0.59 -16.05
N PHE A 10 -0.05 -1.14 -17.26
CA PHE A 10 -1.23 -1.90 -17.68
C PHE A 10 -1.30 -3.34 -17.13
N PHE A 11 -2.53 -3.76 -16.83
CA PHE A 11 -3.03 -5.06 -16.35
C PHE A 11 -2.66 -5.54 -14.94
N TYR A 12 -1.38 -5.79 -14.59
CA TYR A 12 -1.05 -6.32 -13.25
C TYR A 12 -1.35 -5.29 -12.14
N VAL A 13 -0.92 -4.05 -12.34
CA VAL A 13 -1.19 -2.94 -11.42
C VAL A 13 -2.67 -2.59 -11.42
N ILE A 14 -3.36 -2.61 -12.57
CA ILE A 14 -4.81 -2.34 -12.65
C ILE A 14 -5.61 -3.39 -11.86
N ALA A 15 -5.27 -4.67 -12.01
CA ALA A 15 -5.98 -5.76 -11.36
C ALA A 15 -5.75 -5.77 -9.84
N VAL A 16 -4.53 -5.50 -9.37
CA VAL A 16 -4.25 -5.31 -7.95
C VAL A 16 -4.93 -4.04 -7.41
N ASN A 17 -4.92 -2.96 -8.18
CA ASN A 17 -5.55 -1.70 -7.78
C ASN A 17 -7.07 -1.79 -7.68
N TYR A 18 -7.73 -2.72 -8.39
CA TYR A 18 -9.15 -3.00 -8.16
C TYR A 18 -9.42 -3.34 -6.69
N TYR A 19 -8.58 -4.21 -6.11
CA TYR A 19 -8.68 -4.62 -4.70
C TYR A 19 -8.32 -3.49 -3.72
N LEU A 20 -7.58 -2.48 -4.18
CA LEU A 20 -7.22 -1.29 -3.39
C LEU A 20 -8.13 -0.08 -3.63
N ALA A 21 -9.09 -0.17 -4.55
CA ALA A 21 -10.01 0.92 -4.88
C ALA A 21 -11.48 0.53 -4.68
N ILE A 22 -11.93 -0.52 -5.37
CA ILE A 22 -13.34 -0.92 -5.37
C ILE A 22 -13.72 -1.61 -4.07
N ILE A 23 -12.86 -2.47 -3.54
CA ILE A 23 -13.13 -3.16 -2.27
C ILE A 23 -13.22 -2.20 -1.09
N PRO A 24 -12.27 -1.24 -0.88
CA PRO A 24 -12.45 -0.21 0.13
C PRO A 24 -13.74 0.59 -0.07
N PHE A 25 -14.06 0.98 -1.31
CA PHE A 25 -15.29 1.72 -1.60
C PHE A 25 -16.56 0.95 -1.19
N LEU A 26 -16.68 -0.32 -1.61
CA LEU A 26 -17.83 -1.16 -1.24
C LEU A 26 -17.90 -1.40 0.28
N SER A 27 -16.74 -1.53 0.93
CA SER A 27 -16.66 -1.69 2.39
C SER A 27 -17.06 -0.42 3.13
N ALA A 28 -16.75 0.77 2.60
CA ALA A 28 -17.20 2.05 3.14
C ALA A 28 -18.72 2.21 3.02
N VAL A 29 -19.30 1.81 1.89
CA VAL A 29 -20.77 1.76 1.71
C VAL A 29 -21.39 0.83 2.74
N GLU A 30 -20.83 -0.37 2.92
CA GLU A 30 -21.32 -1.33 3.90
C GLU A 30 -21.16 -0.87 5.36
N ALA A 31 -20.10 -0.13 5.67
CA ALA A 31 -19.89 0.50 6.97
C ALA A 31 -20.88 1.65 7.23
N GLY A 32 -21.68 2.07 6.23
CA GLY A 32 -22.56 3.23 6.34
C GLY A 32 -21.83 4.57 6.30
N PHE A 33 -20.58 4.58 5.82
CA PHE A 33 -19.71 5.77 5.80
C PHE A 33 -20.31 6.93 4.99
N PHE A 34 -21.08 6.64 3.95
CA PHE A 34 -21.75 7.64 3.11
C PHE A 34 -23.18 7.97 3.57
N GLY A 35 -23.64 7.41 4.70
CA GLY A 35 -25.02 7.52 5.15
C GLY A 35 -26.02 6.85 4.19
N GLN A 36 -27.25 7.35 4.16
CA GLN A 36 -28.29 6.82 3.28
C GLN A 36 -28.07 7.29 1.83
N LEU A 37 -27.73 6.36 0.95
CA LEU A 37 -27.61 6.62 -0.48
C LEU A 37 -29.00 6.68 -1.12
N GLN A 38 -29.20 7.66 -2.00
CA GLN A 38 -30.46 7.82 -2.75
C GLN A 38 -30.58 6.85 -3.93
N HIS A 39 -29.46 6.31 -4.39
CA HIS A 39 -29.39 5.45 -5.56
C HIS A 39 -28.55 4.22 -5.23
N GLU A 40 -28.88 3.10 -5.86
CA GLU A 40 -28.06 1.89 -5.80
C GLU A 40 -26.74 2.12 -6.55
N ILE A 41 -25.66 1.54 -6.03
CA ILE A 41 -24.35 1.60 -6.68
C ILE A 41 -24.16 0.34 -7.51
N GLU A 42 -23.88 0.54 -8.79
CA GLU A 42 -23.53 -0.52 -9.72
C GLU A 42 -22.06 -0.39 -10.13
N ILE A 43 -21.27 -1.45 -9.88
CA ILE A 43 -19.91 -1.56 -10.43
C ILE A 43 -19.99 -2.36 -11.72
N LEU A 44 -19.64 -1.73 -12.83
CA LEU A 44 -19.70 -2.36 -14.16
C LEU A 44 -18.54 -3.35 -14.34
N PRO A 45 -18.81 -4.62 -14.70
CA PRO A 45 -17.76 -5.60 -14.91
C PRO A 45 -17.08 -5.41 -16.28
N PRO A 46 -15.74 -5.52 -16.37
CA PRO A 46 -15.08 -5.75 -17.65
C PRO A 46 -15.50 -7.12 -18.21
N GLU A 47 -15.86 -7.16 -19.50
CA GLU A 47 -16.41 -8.37 -20.14
C GLU A 47 -15.44 -9.56 -20.07
N GLU A 48 -14.14 -9.31 -20.29
CA GLU A 48 -13.08 -10.33 -20.31
C GLU A 48 -12.60 -10.80 -18.92
N LEU A 49 -12.79 -9.99 -17.87
CA LEU A 49 -12.31 -10.26 -16.51
C LEU A 49 -13.45 -10.38 -15.49
N ARG A 50 -14.68 -10.61 -15.95
CA ARG A 50 -15.87 -10.67 -15.09
C ARG A 50 -15.70 -11.67 -13.94
N ALA A 51 -15.09 -12.83 -14.19
CA ALA A 51 -14.90 -13.85 -13.17
C ALA A 51 -13.84 -13.49 -12.11
N ASP A 52 -12.94 -12.56 -12.44
CA ASP A 52 -11.80 -12.24 -11.58
C ASP A 52 -12.10 -11.24 -10.48
N PHE A 53 -13.17 -10.47 -10.60
CA PHE A 53 -13.54 -9.47 -9.59
C PHE A 53 -14.93 -9.76 -9.02
N CYS A 54 -15.24 -9.04 -7.94
CA CYS A 54 -16.56 -8.98 -7.35
C CYS A 54 -17.09 -7.55 -7.42
N TYR A 55 -18.40 -7.39 -7.65
CA TYR A 55 -18.97 -6.10 -8.08
C TYR A 55 -20.06 -5.55 -7.15
N SER A 56 -20.52 -6.36 -6.20
CA SER A 56 -21.49 -5.97 -5.19
C SER A 56 -21.00 -6.40 -3.81
N ILE A 57 -21.53 -5.77 -2.76
CA ILE A 57 -21.20 -6.12 -1.38
C ILE A 57 -21.49 -7.60 -1.12
N ALA A 58 -22.63 -8.11 -1.57
CA ALA A 58 -23.01 -9.51 -1.39
C ALA A 58 -22.05 -10.48 -2.11
N ASP A 59 -21.68 -10.20 -3.35
CA ASP A 59 -20.73 -11.01 -4.13
C ASP A 59 -19.33 -10.97 -3.51
N CYS A 60 -18.86 -9.78 -3.11
CA CYS A 60 -17.57 -9.63 -2.47
C CYS A 60 -17.51 -10.32 -1.11
N ARG A 61 -18.54 -10.22 -0.27
CA ARG A 61 -18.62 -10.98 0.98
C ARG A 61 -18.57 -12.48 0.77
N SER A 62 -19.22 -12.98 -0.27
CA SER A 62 -19.18 -14.42 -0.59
C SER A 62 -17.80 -14.89 -1.03
N ARG A 63 -17.02 -14.05 -1.73
CA ARG A 63 -15.74 -14.46 -2.34
C ARG A 63 -14.52 -14.12 -1.50
N ILE A 64 -14.52 -12.95 -0.86
CA ILE A 64 -13.37 -12.34 -0.19
C ILE A 64 -13.77 -11.72 1.17
N PRO A 65 -14.46 -12.46 2.07
CA PRO A 65 -15.00 -11.90 3.30
C PRO A 65 -13.94 -11.19 4.14
N LYS A 66 -12.74 -11.77 4.26
CA LYS A 66 -11.63 -11.17 5.01
C LYS A 66 -11.20 -9.79 4.52
N LEU A 67 -11.25 -9.54 3.20
CA LEU A 67 -10.87 -8.24 2.63
C LEU A 67 -11.94 -7.20 2.90
N ILE A 68 -13.21 -7.59 2.75
CA ILE A 68 -14.36 -6.72 3.08
C ILE A 68 -14.32 -6.37 4.56
N ASP A 69 -14.13 -7.35 5.44
CA ASP A 69 -14.09 -7.12 6.90
C ASP A 69 -12.94 -6.19 7.30
N ALA A 70 -11.74 -6.37 6.73
CA ALA A 70 -10.58 -5.52 7.05
C ALA A 70 -10.80 -4.05 6.64
N TRP A 71 -11.28 -3.81 5.40
CA TRP A 71 -11.60 -2.46 4.97
C TRP A 71 -12.79 -1.87 5.73
N LYS A 72 -13.80 -2.68 6.03
CA LYS A 72 -14.96 -2.25 6.80
C LYS A 72 -14.55 -1.80 8.21
N ALA A 73 -13.67 -2.55 8.88
CA ALA A 73 -13.14 -2.18 10.19
C ALA A 73 -12.46 -0.81 10.19
N TYR A 74 -11.69 -0.49 9.14
CA TYR A 74 -11.10 0.84 8.96
C TYR A 74 -12.17 1.95 8.92
N PHE A 75 -13.22 1.79 8.12
CA PHE A 75 -14.27 2.82 8.01
C PHE A 75 -15.15 2.93 9.26
N GLU A 76 -15.47 1.80 9.92
CA GLU A 76 -16.17 1.80 11.20
C GLU A 76 -15.34 2.50 12.29
N TYR A 77 -14.02 2.29 12.31
CA TYR A 77 -13.12 3.00 13.20
C TYR A 77 -13.21 4.52 12.98
N LEU A 78 -13.10 4.98 11.73
CA LEU A 78 -13.21 6.40 11.40
C LEU A 78 -14.54 7.01 11.87
N LEU A 79 -15.68 6.34 11.61
CA LEU A 79 -16.99 6.80 12.07
C LEU A 79 -17.06 6.90 13.60
N SER A 80 -16.42 5.96 14.32
CA SER A 80 -16.38 5.97 15.78
C SER A 80 -15.53 7.11 16.36
N THR A 81 -14.56 7.63 15.59
CA THR A 81 -13.72 8.76 16.02
C THR A 81 -14.42 10.10 15.82
N GLU A 82 -15.18 10.27 14.74
CA GLU A 82 -16.00 11.47 14.50
C GLU A 82 -16.98 11.70 15.66
N GLN A 83 -17.66 10.65 16.11
CA GLN A 83 -18.61 10.68 17.24
C GLN A 83 -17.98 11.02 18.59
N LYS A 84 -16.65 10.92 18.74
CA LYS A 84 -15.92 11.21 19.99
C LYS A 84 -15.32 12.61 20.05
N SER A 85 -15.28 13.33 18.93
CA SER A 85 -14.63 14.64 18.81
C SER A 85 -15.40 15.83 19.41
N ASP A 86 -16.57 15.62 20.01
CA ASP A 86 -17.37 16.65 20.71
C ASP A 86 -16.78 17.11 22.07
N GLY A 87 -15.54 16.72 22.43
CA GLY A 87 -14.87 17.06 23.70
C GLY A 87 -13.50 17.73 23.52
N PRO A 88 -13.12 18.70 24.38
CA PRO A 88 -11.83 19.41 24.26
C PRO A 88 -10.70 18.58 24.88
N SER A 89 -10.00 17.79 24.07
CA SER A 89 -8.79 17.11 24.52
C SER A 89 -7.78 17.00 23.36
N ALA A 90 -6.81 17.91 23.36
CA ALA A 90 -5.78 18.06 22.32
C ALA A 90 -4.64 17.02 22.41
N SER A 91 -4.88 15.86 23.04
CA SER A 91 -3.91 14.75 23.15
C SER A 91 -4.37 13.45 22.47
N SER A 92 -5.59 13.40 21.91
CA SER A 92 -6.15 12.20 21.28
C SER A 92 -5.82 12.06 19.78
N PHE A 93 -5.51 13.17 19.10
CA PHE A 93 -5.34 13.19 17.63
C PHE A 93 -4.17 12.34 17.11
N SER A 94 -3.08 12.19 17.88
CA SER A 94 -1.94 11.36 17.47
C SER A 94 -2.20 9.87 17.62
N ILE A 95 -2.90 9.45 18.68
CA ILE A 95 -3.29 8.05 18.91
C ILE A 95 -4.38 7.64 17.92
N GLU A 96 -5.35 8.51 17.66
CA GLU A 96 -6.40 8.31 16.65
C GLU A 96 -5.81 8.16 15.24
N LYS A 97 -4.76 8.94 14.94
CA LYS A 97 -4.01 8.82 13.68
C LYS A 97 -3.25 7.49 13.59
N GLU A 98 -2.57 7.05 14.65
CA GLU A 98 -1.82 5.78 14.65
C GLU A 98 -2.72 4.56 14.46
N GLU A 99 -3.85 4.52 15.16
CA GLU A 99 -4.79 3.40 15.06
C GLU A 99 -5.52 3.40 13.70
N ALA A 100 -5.87 4.57 13.15
CA ALA A 100 -6.38 4.67 11.79
C ALA A 100 -5.37 4.13 10.76
N LEU A 101 -4.07 4.43 10.93
CA LEU A 101 -3.01 3.93 10.06
C LEU A 101 -2.84 2.42 10.21
N HIS A 102 -3.01 1.86 11.41
CA HIS A 102 -3.01 0.42 11.65
C HIS A 102 -4.08 -0.29 10.79
N TYR A 103 -5.35 0.10 10.92
CA TYR A 103 -6.44 -0.51 10.16
C TYR A 103 -6.28 -0.31 8.64
N LEU A 104 -5.85 0.89 8.22
CA LEU A 104 -5.57 1.17 6.81
C LEU A 104 -4.54 0.19 6.24
N TRP A 105 -3.41 0.03 6.93
CA TRP A 105 -2.32 -0.82 6.46
C TRP A 105 -2.64 -2.31 6.56
N GLU A 106 -3.39 -2.74 7.56
CA GLU A 106 -3.89 -4.11 7.65
C GLU A 106 -4.76 -4.45 6.43
N ALA A 107 -5.75 -3.61 6.12
CA ALA A 107 -6.62 -3.81 4.97
C ALA A 107 -5.86 -3.76 3.63
N HIS A 108 -4.88 -2.86 3.52
CA HIS A 108 -4.03 -2.72 2.34
C HIS A 108 -3.17 -3.98 2.10
N VAL A 109 -2.50 -4.48 3.14
CA VAL A 109 -1.67 -5.70 3.05
C VAL A 109 -2.52 -6.92 2.70
N VAL A 110 -3.68 -7.07 3.34
CA VAL A 110 -4.60 -8.19 3.04
C VAL A 110 -5.09 -8.14 1.59
N SER A 111 -5.31 -6.94 1.05
CA SER A 111 -5.69 -6.75 -0.37
C SER A 111 -4.58 -7.20 -1.31
N ILE A 112 -3.34 -6.78 -1.07
CA ILE A 112 -2.17 -7.18 -1.89
C ILE A 112 -1.92 -8.69 -1.78
N ALA A 113 -1.96 -9.25 -0.57
CA ALA A 113 -1.73 -10.68 -0.33
C ALA A 113 -2.73 -11.57 -1.07
N TYR A 114 -3.96 -11.09 -1.28
CA TYR A 114 -4.96 -11.78 -2.10
C TYR A 114 -4.74 -11.56 -3.61
N ALA A 115 -4.54 -10.30 -4.02
CA ALA A 115 -4.52 -9.94 -5.44
C ALA A 115 -3.26 -10.40 -6.17
N VAL A 116 -2.08 -10.29 -5.56
CA VAL A 116 -0.80 -10.65 -6.16
C VAL A 116 -0.75 -12.10 -6.70
N PRO A 117 -1.06 -13.14 -5.91
CA PRO A 117 -1.05 -14.51 -6.42
C PRO A 117 -2.13 -14.73 -7.48
N LYS A 118 -3.29 -14.07 -7.37
CA LYS A 118 -4.40 -14.20 -8.32
C LYS A 118 -4.04 -13.68 -9.71
N PHE A 119 -3.34 -12.54 -9.80
CA PHE A 119 -2.96 -11.93 -11.07
C PHE A 119 -1.53 -12.22 -11.51
N ARG A 120 -0.85 -13.18 -10.86
CA ARG A 120 0.53 -13.53 -11.20
C ARG A 120 0.71 -13.92 -12.66
N ASN A 121 -0.28 -14.62 -13.24
CA ASN A 121 -0.25 -15.00 -14.65
C ASN A 121 -0.30 -13.81 -15.62
N SER A 122 -0.81 -12.66 -15.18
CA SER A 122 -0.82 -11.42 -15.98
C SER A 122 0.57 -10.81 -16.12
N LEU A 123 1.54 -11.19 -15.28
CA LEU A 123 2.93 -10.73 -15.38
C LEU A 123 3.61 -11.17 -16.69
N LYS A 124 3.09 -12.20 -17.37
CA LYS A 124 3.63 -12.64 -18.67
C LYS A 124 3.45 -11.60 -19.80
N TYR A 125 2.60 -10.60 -19.58
CA TYR A 125 2.31 -9.54 -20.56
C TYR A 125 3.16 -8.29 -20.38
N VAL A 126 4.03 -8.26 -19.35
CA VAL A 126 4.98 -7.17 -19.12
C VAL A 126 6.42 -7.69 -19.24
N SER A 127 7.39 -6.78 -19.32
CA SER A 127 8.81 -7.14 -19.38
C SER A 127 9.26 -7.84 -18.10
N GLY A 128 10.33 -8.62 -18.17
CA GLY A 128 10.94 -9.25 -16.99
C GLY A 128 11.30 -8.25 -15.89
N PRO A 129 11.98 -7.13 -16.20
CA PRO A 129 12.26 -6.07 -15.24
C PRO A 129 11.01 -5.47 -14.60
N GLU A 130 9.95 -5.23 -15.37
CA GLU A 130 8.69 -4.69 -14.87
C GLU A 130 7.97 -5.68 -13.95
N ALA A 131 7.90 -6.96 -14.36
CA ALA A 131 7.33 -8.01 -13.52
C ALA A 131 8.08 -8.13 -12.19
N SER A 132 9.42 -8.08 -12.23
CA SER A 132 10.25 -8.10 -11.02
C SER A 132 10.00 -6.89 -10.14
N PHE A 133 9.87 -5.69 -10.71
CA PHE A 133 9.51 -4.49 -9.96
C PHE A 133 8.17 -4.64 -9.25
N GLY A 134 7.13 -5.15 -9.93
CA GLY A 134 5.83 -5.41 -9.33
C GLY A 134 5.87 -6.37 -8.14
N GLU A 135 6.65 -7.45 -8.22
CA GLU A 135 6.86 -8.37 -7.10
C GLU A 135 7.69 -7.73 -5.96
N ASN A 136 8.75 -6.98 -6.30
CA ASN A 136 9.58 -6.28 -5.31
C ASN A 136 8.77 -5.23 -4.53
N TRP A 137 7.92 -4.47 -5.24
CA TRP A 137 7.02 -3.49 -4.66
C TRP A 137 6.00 -4.15 -3.74
N ALA A 138 5.31 -5.21 -4.19
CA ALA A 138 4.36 -5.94 -3.38
C ALA A 138 4.99 -6.46 -2.08
N ASN A 139 6.23 -6.97 -2.13
CA ASN A 139 6.95 -7.37 -0.93
C ASN A 139 7.30 -6.19 -0.02
N ALA A 140 7.73 -5.05 -0.57
CA ALA A 140 8.10 -3.88 0.21
C ALA A 140 6.90 -3.26 0.95
N VAL A 141 5.68 -3.37 0.41
CA VAL A 141 4.48 -2.85 1.07
C VAL A 141 4.27 -3.49 2.44
N ASP A 142 4.58 -4.78 2.63
CA ASP A 142 4.52 -5.41 3.96
C ASP A 142 5.44 -4.75 5.00
N PHE A 143 6.62 -4.29 4.56
CA PHE A 143 7.57 -3.59 5.42
C PHE A 143 7.12 -2.16 5.70
N ILE A 144 6.59 -1.45 4.70
CA ILE A 144 6.05 -0.10 4.82
C ILE A 144 4.82 -0.10 5.75
N ALA A 145 3.93 -1.07 5.59
CA ALA A 145 2.74 -1.23 6.41
C ALA A 145 3.08 -1.37 7.89
N ALA A 146 4.10 -2.17 8.21
CA ALA A 146 4.54 -2.38 9.58
C ALA A 146 4.98 -1.07 10.26
N THR A 147 5.45 -0.05 9.52
CA THR A 147 5.89 1.23 10.11
C THR A 147 4.74 2.19 10.42
N HIS A 148 3.50 1.83 10.09
CA HIS A 148 2.36 2.76 10.09
C HIS A 148 2.64 4.02 9.27
N PHE A 149 3.20 3.84 8.07
CA PHE A 149 3.57 4.97 7.21
C PHE A 149 2.37 5.90 6.94
N SER A 150 2.55 7.22 7.11
CA SER A 150 1.49 8.21 6.86
C SER A 150 1.24 8.35 5.36
N ALA A 151 0.18 7.72 4.86
CA ALA A 151 -0.21 7.77 3.44
C ALA A 151 -1.02 9.05 3.08
N ASP A 152 -0.68 10.19 3.68
CA ASP A 152 -1.30 11.47 3.34
C ASP A 152 -0.80 12.03 2.00
N LEU A 153 -1.52 13.02 1.47
CA LEU A 153 -1.24 13.60 0.16
C LEU A 153 0.21 14.13 0.05
N GLN A 154 0.73 14.76 1.11
CA GLN A 154 2.05 15.36 1.07
C GLN A 154 3.14 14.29 1.00
N ASN A 155 3.05 13.29 1.88
CA ASN A 155 3.99 12.17 1.92
C ASN A 155 3.92 11.36 0.62
N ILE A 156 2.73 10.99 0.16
CA ILE A 156 2.58 10.23 -1.07
C ILE A 156 3.14 10.99 -2.28
N ASN A 157 2.83 12.28 -2.43
CA ASN A 157 3.36 13.09 -3.52
C ASN A 157 4.90 13.15 -3.50
N TYR A 158 5.49 13.29 -2.30
CA TYR A 158 6.93 13.30 -2.15
C TYR A 158 7.58 11.96 -2.52
N PHE A 159 7.10 10.83 -1.96
CA PHE A 159 7.71 9.52 -2.22
C PHE A 159 7.43 8.97 -3.62
N GLN A 160 6.32 9.35 -4.25
CA GLN A 160 6.01 8.93 -5.63
C GLN A 160 7.03 9.47 -6.64
N ALA A 161 7.68 10.60 -6.37
CA ALA A 161 8.72 11.14 -7.25
C ALA A 161 9.93 10.21 -7.43
N PHE A 162 10.17 9.30 -6.46
CA PHE A 162 11.29 8.34 -6.50
C PHE A 162 10.91 6.99 -7.09
N LEU A 163 9.64 6.78 -7.46
CA LEU A 163 9.23 5.57 -8.18
C LEU A 163 9.57 5.68 -9.68
N PRO A 164 9.66 4.55 -10.40
CA PRO A 164 9.85 4.56 -11.84
C PRO A 164 8.81 5.45 -12.54
N PRO A 165 9.22 6.46 -13.33
CA PRO A 165 8.29 7.34 -14.04
C PRO A 165 7.67 6.68 -15.28
N ARG A 166 8.16 5.50 -15.66
CA ARG A 166 7.69 4.68 -16.79
C ARG A 166 7.86 3.20 -16.45
N MET A 167 7.18 2.34 -17.24
CA MET A 167 7.43 0.91 -17.22
C MET A 167 8.89 0.58 -17.50
N LEU A 168 9.40 -0.42 -16.79
CA LEU A 168 10.71 -0.98 -17.07
C LEU A 168 10.65 -1.83 -18.34
N SER A 169 11.73 -1.79 -19.10
CA SER A 169 11.95 -2.47 -20.37
C SER A 169 13.07 -3.50 -20.23
N GLU A 170 13.19 -4.42 -21.19
CA GLU A 170 14.26 -5.44 -21.17
C GLU A 170 15.68 -4.86 -21.22
N SER A 171 15.85 -3.62 -21.71
CA SER A 171 17.14 -2.93 -21.73
C SER A 171 17.51 -2.27 -20.40
N ASP A 172 16.56 -2.12 -19.47
CA ASP A 172 16.80 -1.44 -18.20
C ASP A 172 17.60 -2.32 -17.24
N GLN A 173 18.75 -1.81 -16.80
CA GLN A 173 19.57 -2.46 -15.79
C GLN A 173 19.34 -1.78 -14.44
N VAL A 174 18.83 -2.54 -13.47
CA VAL A 174 18.63 -2.07 -12.10
C VAL A 174 19.92 -1.43 -11.59
N SER A 175 19.81 -0.23 -11.00
CA SER A 175 20.88 0.68 -10.54
C SER A 175 21.58 1.55 -11.61
N PHE A 176 21.35 1.31 -12.90
CA PHE A 176 21.97 2.08 -13.98
C PHE A 176 20.99 2.37 -15.13
N ILE A 177 19.79 2.87 -14.81
CA ILE A 177 18.83 3.35 -15.80
C ILE A 177 19.15 4.82 -16.09
N SER A 178 19.58 5.11 -17.32
CA SER A 178 20.18 6.40 -17.70
C SER A 178 19.20 7.58 -17.68
N ASP A 179 17.91 7.33 -17.91
CA ASP A 179 16.86 8.34 -17.90
C ASP A 179 16.17 8.47 -16.53
N PHE A 180 16.65 7.77 -15.51
CA PHE A 180 16.16 7.86 -14.14
C PHE A 180 17.09 8.72 -13.29
N SER A 181 16.53 9.40 -12.29
CA SER A 181 17.35 10.10 -11.30
C SER A 181 18.18 9.12 -10.46
N PRO A 182 19.26 9.58 -9.81
CA PRO A 182 20.02 8.76 -8.87
C PRO A 182 19.13 8.16 -7.76
N GLU A 183 18.19 8.94 -7.24
CA GLU A 183 17.26 8.53 -6.19
C GLU A 183 16.31 7.43 -6.68
N GLN A 184 15.78 7.56 -7.89
CA GLN A 184 14.92 6.53 -8.51
C GLN A 184 15.67 5.20 -8.69
N ASN A 185 16.93 5.25 -9.14
CA ASN A 185 17.79 4.07 -9.25
C ASN A 185 18.10 3.44 -7.88
N ILE A 186 18.31 4.26 -6.83
CA ILE A 186 18.53 3.79 -5.46
C ILE A 186 17.27 3.10 -4.90
N VAL A 187 16.09 3.67 -5.11
CA VAL A 187 14.82 3.07 -4.66
C VAL A 187 14.61 1.71 -5.34
N LEU A 188 14.78 1.62 -6.66
CA LEU A 188 14.69 0.34 -7.38
C LEU A 188 15.65 -0.72 -6.83
N LEU A 189 16.90 -0.35 -6.59
CA LEU A 189 17.90 -1.24 -6.00
C LEU A 189 17.51 -1.68 -4.59
N SER A 190 16.98 -0.77 -3.78
CA SER A 190 16.56 -1.03 -2.40
C SER A 190 15.39 -2.00 -2.34
N LEU A 191 14.37 -1.82 -3.19
CA LEU A 191 13.23 -2.73 -3.31
C LEU A 191 13.68 -4.14 -3.73
N CYS A 192 14.55 -4.22 -4.73
CA CYS A 192 15.11 -5.49 -5.20
C CYS A 192 15.93 -6.21 -4.11
N THR A 193 16.75 -5.45 -3.38
CA THR A 193 17.58 -5.98 -2.29
C THR A 193 16.73 -6.47 -1.12
N LEU A 194 15.73 -5.70 -0.72
CA LEU A 194 14.79 -6.06 0.35
C LEU A 194 14.04 -7.35 0.00
N HIS A 195 13.50 -7.45 -1.21
CA HIS A 195 12.78 -8.64 -1.63
C HIS A 195 13.69 -9.88 -1.69
N LYS A 196 14.90 -9.76 -2.25
CA LYS A 196 15.88 -10.84 -2.25
C LYS A 196 16.25 -11.27 -0.83
N ALA A 197 16.53 -10.34 0.07
CA ALA A 197 16.87 -10.63 1.46
C ALA A 197 15.70 -11.32 2.20
N ASN A 198 14.48 -10.84 2.01
CA ASN A 198 13.30 -11.45 2.62
C ASN A 198 13.05 -12.87 2.07
N LYS A 199 13.25 -13.08 0.76
CA LYS A 199 13.15 -14.40 0.14
C LYS A 199 14.22 -15.36 0.64
N LEU A 200 15.48 -14.91 0.74
CA LEU A 200 16.60 -15.71 1.26
C LEU A 200 16.39 -16.13 2.71
N THR A 201 15.73 -15.28 3.51
CA THR A 201 15.39 -15.59 4.91
C THR A 201 14.05 -16.32 5.06
N GLY A 202 13.40 -16.73 3.96
CA GLY A 202 12.11 -17.43 4.02
C GLY A 202 10.99 -16.62 4.69
N GLY A 203 11.08 -15.28 4.66
CA GLY A 203 10.13 -14.38 5.34
C GLY A 203 10.46 -14.07 6.80
N THR A 204 11.50 -14.68 7.39
CA THR A 204 11.90 -14.38 8.77
C THR A 204 12.32 -12.92 8.93
N LEU A 205 12.91 -12.29 7.91
CA LEU A 205 13.23 -10.86 7.94
C LEU A 205 11.98 -10.01 8.18
N LEU A 206 10.90 -10.25 7.43
CA LEU A 206 9.64 -9.53 7.62
C LEU A 206 9.02 -9.81 9.00
N LEU A 207 9.12 -11.05 9.50
CA LEU A 207 8.63 -11.38 10.84
C LEU A 207 9.35 -10.57 11.93
N LEU A 208 10.69 -10.54 11.89
CA LEU A 208 11.50 -9.75 12.82
C LEU A 208 11.19 -8.26 12.70
N TRP A 209 11.01 -7.77 11.46
CA TRP A 209 10.63 -6.39 11.20
C TRP A 209 9.28 -6.02 11.83
N ARG A 210 8.25 -6.84 11.62
CA ARG A 210 6.91 -6.63 12.23
C ARG A 210 6.98 -6.65 13.76
N MET A 211 7.79 -7.54 14.35
CA MET A 211 8.00 -7.54 15.80
C MET A 211 8.68 -6.25 16.28
N ALA A 212 9.71 -5.78 15.58
CA ALA A 212 10.37 -4.51 15.92
C ALA A 212 9.39 -3.32 15.81
N MET A 213 8.56 -3.29 14.77
CA MET A 213 7.59 -2.22 14.53
C MET A 213 6.30 -2.34 15.34
N SER A 214 6.12 -3.41 16.13
CA SER A 214 4.96 -3.56 17.03
C SER A 214 4.92 -2.50 18.15
N THR A 215 6.04 -1.81 18.38
CA THR A 215 6.17 -0.76 19.38
C THR A 215 6.29 0.62 18.72
N GLU A 216 5.74 1.64 19.39
CA GLU A 216 5.87 3.04 18.94
C GLU A 216 7.34 3.47 18.88
N ALA A 217 8.17 2.99 19.82
CA ALA A 217 9.61 3.24 19.82
C ALA A 217 10.29 2.71 18.55
N GLY A 218 9.94 1.48 18.12
CA GLY A 218 10.46 0.90 16.88
C GLY A 218 10.08 1.72 15.65
N ARG A 219 8.80 2.13 15.54
CA ARG A 219 8.32 2.96 14.43
C ARG A 219 8.92 4.37 14.44
N ALA A 220 9.15 4.96 15.61
CA ALA A 220 9.78 6.27 15.75
C ALA A 220 11.23 6.29 15.22
N VAL A 221 11.99 5.21 15.43
CA VAL A 221 13.35 5.08 14.86
C VAL A 221 13.31 5.10 13.34
N VAL A 222 12.37 4.39 12.72
CA VAL A 222 12.24 4.36 11.26
C VAL A 222 11.79 5.72 10.71
N ARG A 223 10.83 6.39 11.34
CA ARG A 223 10.43 7.75 10.95
C ARG A 223 11.61 8.71 10.98
N SER A 224 12.40 8.68 12.04
CA SER A 224 13.61 9.51 12.14
C SER A 224 14.64 9.18 11.05
N LEU A 225 14.82 7.89 10.71
CA LEU A 225 15.72 7.49 9.63
C LEU A 225 15.24 8.02 8.27
N VAL A 226 13.95 7.87 7.98
CA VAL A 226 13.33 8.37 6.74
C VAL A 226 13.47 9.90 6.67
N GLU A 227 13.16 10.62 7.74
CA GLU A 227 13.32 12.08 7.82
C GLU A 227 14.76 12.52 7.57
N LYS A 228 15.76 11.83 8.13
CA LYS A 228 17.18 12.12 7.91
C LYS A 228 17.61 11.88 6.47
N LEU A 229 17.11 10.81 5.84
CA LEU A 229 17.33 10.52 4.43
C LEU A 229 16.71 11.59 3.52
N VAL A 230 15.50 12.03 3.86
CA VAL A 230 14.74 13.06 3.12
C VAL A 230 15.36 14.45 3.25
N THR A 231 15.91 14.78 4.43
CA THR A 231 16.53 16.09 4.71
C THR A 231 18.01 16.17 4.33
N GLY A 232 18.59 15.08 3.81
CA GLY A 232 19.98 15.06 3.35
C GLY A 232 21.03 15.16 4.48
N LEU A 233 20.62 14.95 5.73
CA LEU A 233 21.57 14.89 6.84
C LEU A 233 22.34 13.56 6.75
N LYS A 234 23.63 13.66 6.43
CA LYS A 234 24.57 12.53 6.41
C LYS A 234 24.38 11.68 7.66
N PHE A 235 24.00 10.42 7.42
CA PHE A 235 23.92 9.40 8.45
C PHE A 235 25.34 9.15 8.99
N ASP A 236 25.57 9.45 10.26
CA ASP A 236 26.75 9.01 11.00
C ASP A 236 26.37 7.73 11.77
N PRO A 237 26.80 6.53 11.31
CA PRO A 237 26.37 5.26 11.90
C PRO A 237 26.92 5.04 13.31
N VAL A 238 27.90 5.83 13.72
CA VAL A 238 28.60 5.70 14.99
C VAL A 238 28.71 7.09 15.59
N GLY A 239 27.81 7.43 16.52
CA GLY A 239 28.03 8.57 17.40
C GLY A 239 29.18 8.28 18.36
N ILE A 240 30.42 8.26 17.84
CA ILE A 240 31.70 8.40 18.53
C ILE A 240 32.62 9.22 17.62
#